data_AF-A0A383BHT9-F1
#
_entry.id   AF-A0A383BHT9-F1
#
_cell.length_a   1.000
_cell.length_b   1.000
_cell.length_c   1.000
_cell.angle_alpha   90.00
_cell.angle_beta   90.00
_cell.angle_gamma   90.00
#
_symmetry.space_group_name_H-M   'P 1'
#
loop_
_entity.id
_entity.type
_entity.pdbx_description
1 polymer ?
#
loop_
_entity_poly.entity_id
_entity_poly.type
_entity_poly.pdbx_seq_one_letter_code
_entity_poly.pdbx_strand_id
1 'polypeptide(L)'
;ISGKTSHFGNQLLQTDAPINSGNSGGPLISLKTGEVIGINTASYDSDDDQNTNFAEQVKFVCRVVELLKQGKDPSPVKLPFSFLTDPFKDRTMVVSNVYLKDGLIDLRVGDKIVKVIGYGPLKNEGDLVHALRGRSDGFSLEVLRGGNTKIISGKLDTHDYIVNRKGIIVSGMLISDYWYRDMSVLDTPKFYMHFVKPGSLAEGLLIASGDYLELVDGKSFKTLESLYLYLKEHAGKEIKIKTVD
;
A
#
# COMPACT_ATOMS: atom_id res chain seq x y z
N ILE A 1 -16.28 11.10 -18.49
CA ILE A 1 -16.25 10.78 -17.03
C ILE A 1 -17.67 10.47 -16.60
N SER A 2 -17.94 9.20 -16.32
CA SER A 2 -19.24 8.72 -15.88
C SER A 2 -19.43 8.82 -14.36
N GLY A 3 -18.34 8.95 -13.59
CA GLY A 3 -18.41 9.11 -12.14
C GLY A 3 -17.06 9.21 -11.45
N LYS A 4 -17.09 9.30 -10.11
CA LYS A 4 -15.94 9.10 -9.22
C LYS A 4 -16.29 8.02 -8.20
N THR A 5 -15.39 7.07 -7.97
CA THR A 5 -15.60 5.99 -6.99
C THR A 5 -14.42 5.89 -6.04
N SER A 6 -14.68 5.62 -4.75
CA SER A 6 -13.67 5.28 -3.74
C SER A 6 -13.77 3.84 -3.25
N HIS A 7 -14.50 2.98 -3.98
CA HIS A 7 -14.75 1.59 -3.59
C HIS A 7 -13.44 0.82 -3.28
N PHE A 8 -12.37 1.14 -4.00
CA PHE A 8 -11.04 0.54 -3.85
C PHE A 8 -10.10 1.31 -2.90
N GLY A 9 -10.63 2.19 -2.05
CA GLY A 9 -9.85 2.96 -1.06
C GLY A 9 -9.31 4.30 -1.56
N ASN A 10 -9.03 4.44 -2.86
CA ASN A 10 -8.67 5.71 -3.51
C ASN A 10 -9.79 6.19 -4.44
N GLN A 11 -9.97 7.51 -4.56
CA GLN A 11 -10.94 8.06 -5.50
C GLN A 11 -10.44 7.99 -6.95
N LEU A 12 -11.02 7.11 -7.75
CA LEU A 12 -10.74 6.97 -9.18
C LEU A 12 -11.77 7.72 -10.02
N LEU A 13 -11.36 8.19 -11.20
CA LEU A 13 -12.27 8.65 -12.24
C LEU A 13 -12.76 7.45 -13.03
N GLN A 14 -14.07 7.26 -13.12
CA GLN A 14 -14.66 6.27 -14.01
C GLN A 14 -14.84 6.87 -15.40
N THR A 15 -14.46 6.09 -16.41
CA THR A 15 -14.56 6.47 -17.81
C THR A 15 -15.08 5.29 -18.63
N ASP A 16 -15.79 5.61 -19.71
CA ASP A 16 -16.26 4.71 -20.75
C ASP A 16 -15.22 4.52 -21.87
N ALA A 17 -14.17 5.35 -21.89
CA ALA A 17 -13.02 5.18 -22.76
C ALA A 17 -12.33 3.82 -22.48
N PRO A 18 -12.13 2.96 -23.50
CA PRO A 18 -11.46 1.68 -23.32
C PRO A 18 -10.03 1.83 -22.77
N ILE A 19 -9.71 1.10 -21.71
CA ILE A 19 -8.35 0.98 -21.18
C ILE A 19 -7.88 -0.47 -21.38
N ASN A 20 -6.76 -0.64 -22.06
CA ASN A 20 -6.15 -1.93 -22.36
C ASN A 20 -4.62 -1.88 -22.21
N SER A 21 -3.98 -3.05 -22.33
CA SER A 21 -2.52 -3.13 -22.39
C SER A 21 -2.00 -2.26 -23.55
N GLY A 22 -1.21 -1.25 -23.21
CA GLY A 22 -0.64 -0.29 -24.17
C GLY A 22 -1.09 1.16 -23.98
N ASN A 23 -2.30 1.41 -23.46
CA ASN A 23 -2.75 2.77 -23.11
C ASN A 23 -2.85 3.02 -21.60
N SER A 24 -2.72 1.97 -20.77
CA SER A 24 -2.48 2.09 -19.33
C SER A 24 -1.19 2.87 -19.05
N GLY A 25 -1.25 3.82 -18.13
CA GLY A 25 -0.20 4.82 -17.87
C GLY A 25 -0.28 6.07 -18.75
N GLY A 26 -1.12 6.08 -19.80
CA GLY A 26 -1.35 7.26 -20.64
C GLY A 26 -2.29 8.29 -20.02
N PRO A 27 -2.32 9.53 -20.56
CA PRO A 27 -3.18 10.59 -20.05
C PRO A 27 -4.65 10.37 -20.42
N LEU A 28 -5.54 10.63 -19.46
CA LEU A 28 -6.96 10.86 -19.71
C LEU A 28 -7.18 12.34 -19.97
N ILE A 29 -7.59 12.70 -21.19
CA ILE A 29 -7.69 14.10 -21.64
C ILE A 29 -9.15 14.52 -21.76
N SER A 30 -9.48 15.68 -21.21
CA SER A 30 -10.79 16.31 -21.37
C SER A 30 -10.93 16.86 -22.79
N LEU A 31 -11.87 16.33 -23.58
CA LEU A 31 -12.16 16.86 -24.92
C LEU A 31 -12.69 18.31 -24.91
N LYS A 32 -13.24 18.76 -23.77
CA LYS A 32 -13.77 20.12 -23.63
C LYS A 32 -12.68 21.17 -23.40
N THR A 33 -11.64 20.81 -22.65
CA THR A 33 -10.59 21.75 -22.21
C THR A 33 -9.23 21.47 -22.82
N GLY A 34 -9.00 20.27 -23.37
CA GLY A 34 -7.68 19.80 -23.81
C GLY A 34 -6.75 19.44 -22.66
N GLU A 35 -7.21 19.49 -21.41
CA GLU A 35 -6.38 19.27 -20.22
C GLU A 35 -6.33 17.80 -19.82
N VAL A 36 -5.21 17.40 -19.22
CA VAL A 36 -5.07 16.09 -18.57
C VAL A 36 -5.84 16.10 -17.26
N ILE A 37 -6.84 15.23 -17.15
CA ILE A 37 -7.70 15.09 -15.97
C ILE A 37 -7.38 13.84 -15.14
N GLY A 38 -6.59 12.91 -15.69
CA GLY A 38 -6.11 11.74 -14.96
C GLY A 38 -5.08 10.92 -15.74
N ILE A 39 -4.66 9.81 -15.15
CA ILE A 39 -3.78 8.81 -15.76
C ILE A 39 -4.48 7.46 -15.75
N ASN A 40 -4.61 6.82 -16.91
CA ASN A 40 -5.27 5.52 -17.06
C ASN A 40 -4.54 4.47 -16.22
N THR A 41 -5.25 3.69 -15.39
CA THR A 41 -4.60 2.77 -14.46
C THR A 41 -5.13 1.34 -14.48
N ALA A 42 -6.44 1.13 -14.67
CA ALA A 42 -7.04 -0.19 -14.59
C ALA A 42 -8.40 -0.25 -15.30
N SER A 43 -8.77 -1.44 -15.77
CA SER A 43 -10.13 -1.83 -16.11
C SER A 43 -10.68 -2.74 -15.01
N TYR A 44 -12.01 -2.75 -14.84
CA TYR A 44 -12.69 -3.87 -14.21
C TYR A 44 -13.08 -4.83 -15.33
N ASP A 45 -12.37 -5.97 -15.43
CA ASP A 45 -12.69 -7.05 -16.37
C ASP A 45 -13.36 -8.18 -15.60
N SER A 46 -14.70 -8.15 -15.53
CA SER A 46 -15.50 -9.36 -15.37
C SER A 46 -16.24 -9.61 -16.67
N ASP A 47 -16.50 -10.87 -17.02
CA ASP A 47 -17.07 -11.29 -18.31
C ASP A 47 -18.37 -10.55 -18.69
N ASP A 48 -19.10 -9.97 -17.73
CA ASP A 48 -20.33 -9.20 -17.93
C ASP A 48 -20.18 -7.66 -17.92
N ASP A 49 -19.02 -7.09 -17.57
CA ASP A 49 -18.80 -5.63 -17.40
C ASP A 49 -17.75 -5.08 -18.39
N GLN A 50 -18.10 -5.08 -19.68
CA GLN A 50 -17.30 -4.40 -20.69
C GLN A 50 -17.53 -2.88 -20.61
N ASN A 51 -16.45 -2.09 -20.52
CA ASN A 51 -16.38 -0.61 -20.46
C ASN A 51 -16.39 0.07 -19.06
N THR A 52 -16.11 -0.66 -17.98
CA THR A 52 -15.84 -0.03 -16.67
C THR A 52 -14.35 0.22 -16.49
N ASN A 53 -13.91 1.43 -16.85
CA ASN A 53 -12.49 1.80 -16.86
C ASN A 53 -12.19 2.90 -15.83
N PHE A 54 -10.97 2.88 -15.30
CA PHE A 54 -10.55 3.80 -14.24
C PHE A 54 -9.25 4.54 -14.55
N ALA A 55 -9.23 5.82 -14.17
CA ALA A 55 -8.05 6.66 -14.18
C ALA A 55 -7.79 7.27 -12.81
N GLU A 56 -6.52 7.35 -12.43
CA GLU A 56 -6.06 8.10 -11.28
C GLU A 56 -6.28 9.59 -11.51
N GLN A 57 -6.87 10.29 -10.53
CA GLN A 57 -7.14 11.72 -10.67
C GLN A 57 -5.84 12.53 -10.77
N VAL A 58 -5.81 13.52 -11.67
CA VAL A 58 -4.64 14.40 -11.85
C VAL A 58 -4.20 15.09 -10.55
N LYS A 59 -5.14 15.37 -9.62
CA LYS A 59 -4.82 15.90 -8.28
C LYS A 59 -3.79 15.02 -7.53
N PHE A 60 -3.93 13.70 -7.63
CA PHE A 60 -3.06 12.74 -6.96
C PHE A 60 -1.71 12.63 -7.67
N VAL A 61 -1.75 12.64 -9.00
CA VAL A 61 -0.58 12.56 -9.88
C VAL A 61 0.33 13.78 -9.72
N CYS A 62 -0.23 14.99 -9.72
CA CYS A 62 0.55 16.24 -9.60
C CYS A 62 1.42 16.24 -8.34
N ARG A 63 0.88 15.82 -7.18
CA ARG A 63 1.65 15.74 -5.94
C ARG A 63 2.85 14.81 -6.05
N VAL A 64 2.65 13.64 -6.66
CA VAL A 64 3.74 12.66 -6.86
C VAL A 64 4.81 13.26 -7.76
N VAL A 65 4.41 13.86 -8.89
CA VAL A 65 5.34 14.51 -9.83
C VAL A 65 6.10 15.67 -9.18
N GLU A 66 5.43 16.51 -8.38
CA GLU A 66 6.07 17.60 -7.65
C GLU A 66 7.11 17.11 -6.65
N LEU A 67 6.81 16.05 -5.90
CA LEU A 67 7.75 15.45 -4.96
C LEU A 67 8.97 14.88 -5.70
N LEU A 68 8.73 14.14 -6.79
CA LEU A 68 9.81 13.58 -7.61
C LEU A 68 10.70 14.67 -8.22
N LYS A 69 10.12 15.76 -8.73
CA LYS A 69 10.88 16.92 -9.24
C LYS A 69 11.77 17.58 -8.16
N GLN A 70 11.36 17.48 -6.90
CA GLN A 70 12.13 17.98 -5.75
C GLN A 70 13.14 16.94 -5.21
N GLY A 71 13.25 15.75 -5.83
CA GLY A 71 14.07 14.65 -5.32
C GLY A 71 13.54 14.04 -4.01
N LYS A 72 12.26 14.23 -3.69
CA LYS A 72 11.63 13.67 -2.48
C LYS A 72 10.93 12.36 -2.80
N ASP A 73 10.96 11.44 -1.84
CA ASP A 73 10.25 10.17 -1.93
C ASP A 73 8.73 10.38 -1.88
N PRO A 74 7.98 10.06 -2.95
CA PRO A 74 6.53 10.17 -2.96
C PRO A 74 5.83 8.98 -2.30
N SER A 75 6.55 7.96 -1.81
CA SER A 75 5.98 6.71 -1.29
C SER A 75 4.86 6.95 -0.29
N PRO A 76 3.77 6.16 -0.36
CA PRO A 76 2.66 6.31 0.57
C PRO A 76 3.10 5.95 1.99
N VAL A 77 2.56 6.65 2.98
CA VAL A 77 2.71 6.26 4.38
C VAL A 77 2.03 4.91 4.65
N LYS A 78 2.63 4.11 5.53
CA LYS A 78 2.00 2.96 6.15
C LYS A 78 1.00 3.48 7.16
N LEU A 79 -0.27 3.07 7.02
CA LEU A 79 -1.35 3.43 7.95
C LEU A 79 -1.66 2.25 8.87
N PRO A 80 -0.96 2.10 10.01
CA PRO A 80 -1.21 1.04 11.00
C PRO A 80 -2.42 1.40 11.89
N PHE A 81 -3.52 1.83 11.28
CA PHE A 81 -4.81 2.08 11.95
C PHE A 81 -5.92 2.02 10.91
N SER A 82 -7.09 1.51 11.27
CA SER A 82 -8.23 1.37 10.35
C SER A 82 -9.33 2.37 10.65
N PHE A 83 -10.28 2.50 9.73
CA PHE A 83 -11.42 3.40 9.83
C PHE A 83 -12.74 2.64 10.02
N LEU A 84 -13.72 3.26 10.68
CA LEU A 84 -15.08 2.77 10.73
C LEU A 84 -15.72 2.88 9.35
N THR A 85 -16.30 1.77 8.89
CA THR A 85 -17.09 1.72 7.66
C THR A 85 -18.55 1.87 8.04
N ASP A 86 -19.21 2.92 7.54
CA ASP A 86 -20.66 3.06 7.64
C ASP A 86 -21.27 2.47 6.36
N PRO A 87 -22.10 1.41 6.44
CA PRO A 87 -22.70 0.80 5.26
C PRO A 87 -23.64 1.73 4.48
N PHE A 88 -24.08 2.85 5.08
CA PHE A 88 -25.00 3.81 4.47
C PHE A 88 -24.39 5.19 4.18
N LYS A 89 -23.17 5.50 4.68
CA LYS A 89 -22.54 6.83 4.56
C LYS A 89 -21.08 6.82 4.07
N ASP A 90 -20.68 5.77 3.37
CA ASP A 90 -19.29 5.50 2.96
C ASP A 90 -18.33 5.33 4.16
N ARG A 91 -17.04 5.07 3.87
CA ARG A 91 -16.00 5.02 4.90
C ARG A 91 -15.92 6.35 5.63
N THR A 92 -16.11 6.33 6.95
CA THR A 92 -15.95 7.52 7.79
C THR A 92 -14.49 7.68 8.19
N MET A 93 -14.00 8.91 8.36
CA MET A 93 -12.64 9.15 8.86
C MET A 93 -12.52 8.97 10.38
N VAL A 94 -13.31 8.07 10.97
CA VAL A 94 -13.29 7.75 12.41
C VAL A 94 -12.43 6.50 12.63
N VAL A 95 -11.44 6.58 13.49
CA VAL A 95 -10.50 5.48 13.77
C VAL A 95 -11.22 4.35 14.48
N SER A 96 -11.13 3.13 13.92
CA SER A 96 -11.74 1.91 14.48
C SER A 96 -10.73 1.05 15.24
N ASN A 97 -9.51 0.91 14.72
CA ASN A 97 -8.42 0.19 15.37
C ASN A 97 -7.11 0.95 15.19
N VAL A 98 -6.18 0.75 16.13
CA VAL A 98 -4.83 1.29 16.11
C VAL A 98 -3.83 0.15 16.33
N TYR A 99 -2.91 -0.01 15.40
CA TYR A 99 -1.83 -1.01 15.37
C TYR A 99 -0.43 -0.35 15.43
N LEU A 100 -0.39 0.94 15.77
CA LEU A 100 0.81 1.76 15.87
C LEU A 100 1.74 1.26 16.99
N LYS A 101 3.05 1.41 16.77
CA LYS A 101 4.01 1.39 17.88
C LYS A 101 3.86 2.66 18.71
N ASP A 102 4.13 2.55 20.01
CA ASP A 102 4.09 3.69 20.92
C ASP A 102 4.98 4.84 20.44
N GLY A 103 4.47 6.07 20.55
CA GLY A 103 5.21 7.29 20.27
C GLY A 103 5.21 7.76 18.80
N LEU A 104 4.68 6.98 17.85
CA LEU A 104 4.56 7.42 16.46
C LEU A 104 3.52 8.53 16.30
N ILE A 105 2.35 8.41 16.92
CA ILE A 105 1.31 9.45 16.96
C ILE A 105 0.32 9.12 18.08
N ASP A 106 -0.16 10.11 18.85
CA ASP A 106 -1.22 9.94 19.87
C ASP A 106 -2.60 9.85 19.19
N LEU A 107 -2.82 8.86 18.33
CA LEU A 107 -4.10 8.57 17.69
C LEU A 107 -4.83 7.49 18.49
N ARG A 108 -6.14 7.66 18.71
CA ARG A 108 -6.96 6.74 19.53
C ARG A 108 -8.19 6.26 18.77
N VAL A 109 -8.66 5.07 19.13
CA VAL A 109 -9.97 4.57 18.67
C VAL A 109 -11.06 5.60 19.02
N GLY A 110 -11.92 5.89 18.04
CA GLY A 110 -12.97 6.92 18.12
C GLY A 110 -12.54 8.32 17.70
N ASP A 111 -11.24 8.60 17.49
CA ASP A 111 -10.80 9.87 16.93
C ASP A 111 -11.32 10.02 15.49
N LYS A 112 -11.94 11.16 15.17
CA LYS A 112 -12.27 11.52 13.79
C LYS A 112 -11.17 12.38 13.20
N ILE A 113 -10.45 11.89 12.20
CA ILE A 113 -9.44 12.67 11.49
C ILE A 113 -10.13 13.63 10.52
N VAL A 114 -9.88 14.93 10.67
CA VAL A 114 -10.55 15.99 9.88
C VAL A 114 -9.64 16.50 8.77
N LYS A 115 -8.39 16.83 9.10
CA LYS A 115 -7.40 17.31 8.13
C LYS A 115 -5.97 17.04 8.60
N VAL A 116 -5.05 17.05 7.64
CA VAL A 116 -3.63 17.29 7.93
C VAL A 116 -3.43 18.80 8.01
N ILE A 117 -2.67 19.30 8.97
CA ILE A 117 -2.39 20.74 9.04
C ILE A 117 -1.64 21.16 7.75
N GLY A 118 -2.18 22.17 7.05
CA GLY A 118 -1.72 22.57 5.72
C GLY A 118 -2.24 21.73 4.55
N TYR A 119 -3.16 20.78 4.79
CA TYR A 119 -3.83 20.00 3.74
C TYR A 119 -5.19 19.41 4.19
N GLY A 120 -6.29 19.88 3.63
CA GLY A 120 -7.62 19.31 3.89
C GLY A 120 -8.76 20.27 3.51
N PRO A 121 -10.02 19.89 3.71
CA PRO A 121 -10.52 18.75 4.51
C PRO A 121 -10.32 17.38 3.87
N LEU A 122 -10.22 16.32 4.70
CA LEU A 122 -10.09 14.92 4.25
C LEU A 122 -11.47 14.27 4.16
N LYS A 123 -11.72 13.53 3.08
CA LYS A 123 -12.99 12.82 2.88
C LYS A 123 -12.88 11.31 3.06
N ASN A 124 -11.72 10.76 2.77
CA ASN A 124 -11.46 9.32 2.78
C ASN A 124 -9.99 9.03 3.09
N GLU A 125 -9.69 7.76 3.28
CA GLU A 125 -8.34 7.25 3.56
C GLU A 125 -7.34 7.61 2.46
N GLY A 126 -7.72 7.52 1.18
CA GLY A 126 -6.86 7.91 0.06
C GLY A 126 -6.44 9.38 0.11
N ASP A 127 -7.35 10.29 0.50
CA ASP A 127 -7.01 11.71 0.71
C ASP A 127 -6.00 11.87 1.85
N LEU A 128 -6.09 11.08 2.93
CA LEU A 128 -5.12 11.11 4.04
C LEU A 128 -3.75 10.62 3.59
N VAL A 129 -3.68 9.45 2.94
CA VAL A 129 -2.43 8.89 2.41
C VAL A 129 -1.78 9.91 1.47
N HIS A 130 -2.57 10.51 0.58
CA HIS A 130 -2.09 11.51 -0.35
C HIS A 130 -1.59 12.79 0.35
N ALA A 131 -2.33 13.30 1.33
CA ALA A 131 -1.96 14.49 2.11
C ALA A 131 -0.61 14.32 2.84
N LEU A 132 -0.31 13.10 3.25
CA LEU A 132 0.91 12.73 3.97
C LEU A 132 2.09 12.35 3.05
N ARG A 133 1.90 12.24 1.72
CA ARG A 133 3.01 11.98 0.79
C ARG A 133 4.07 13.08 0.90
N GLY A 134 5.32 12.69 1.15
CA GLY A 134 6.44 13.60 1.40
C GLY A 134 6.34 14.39 2.72
N ARG A 135 5.48 13.96 3.65
CA ARG A 135 5.24 14.54 4.98
C ARG A 135 5.04 13.44 6.03
N SER A 136 5.89 12.42 5.98
CA SER A 136 5.80 11.25 6.86
C SER A 136 6.32 11.51 8.28
N ASP A 137 7.15 12.54 8.47
CA ASP A 137 7.72 12.93 9.77
C ASP A 137 7.29 14.35 10.16
N GLY A 138 6.99 14.56 11.43
CA GLY A 138 6.62 15.86 11.99
C GLY A 138 5.32 16.47 11.44
N PHE A 139 4.41 15.66 10.89
CA PHE A 139 3.11 16.16 10.45
C PHE A 139 2.19 16.37 11.66
N SER A 140 1.15 17.19 11.48
CA SER A 140 0.09 17.34 12.48
C SER A 140 -1.26 17.03 11.89
N LEU A 141 -2.11 16.35 12.66
CA LEU A 141 -3.51 16.07 12.32
C LEU A 141 -4.41 16.90 13.22
N GLU A 142 -5.47 17.45 12.63
CA GLU A 142 -6.63 17.91 13.38
C GLU A 142 -7.60 16.74 13.53
N VAL A 143 -7.90 16.37 14.78
CA VAL A 143 -8.82 15.29 15.12
C VAL A 143 -9.93 15.79 16.02
N LEU A 144 -11.13 15.20 15.92
CA LEU A 144 -12.18 15.35 16.92
C LEU A 144 -12.10 14.16 17.87
N ARG A 145 -11.80 14.43 19.14
CA ARG A 145 -11.72 13.44 20.23
C ARG A 145 -12.75 13.79 21.31
N GLY A 146 -13.77 12.94 21.47
CA GLY A 146 -14.84 13.19 22.44
C GLY A 146 -15.57 14.51 22.20
N GLY A 147 -15.78 14.88 20.93
CA GLY A 147 -16.43 16.14 20.53
C GLY A 147 -15.52 17.38 20.50
N ASN A 148 -14.32 17.30 21.05
CA ASN A 148 -13.38 18.43 21.09
C ASN A 148 -12.33 18.32 19.98
N THR A 149 -11.98 19.46 19.37
CA THR A 149 -10.87 19.55 18.43
C THR A 149 -9.53 19.43 19.16
N LYS A 150 -8.66 18.56 18.65
CA LYS A 150 -7.27 18.41 19.10
C LYS A 150 -6.34 18.43 17.89
N ILE A 151 -5.14 18.97 18.09
CA ILE A 151 -4.04 18.85 17.15
C ILE A 151 -3.05 17.85 17.74
N ILE A 152 -2.77 16.79 16.99
CA ILE A 152 -1.79 15.76 17.37
C ILE A 152 -0.69 15.74 16.33
N SER A 153 0.56 15.73 16.80
CA SER A 153 1.72 15.57 15.92
C SER A 153 2.10 14.10 15.81
N GLY A 154 2.64 13.72 14.67
CA GLY A 154 2.99 12.33 14.41
C GLY A 154 4.07 12.14 13.36
N LYS A 155 4.54 10.90 13.34
CA LYS A 155 5.44 10.32 12.36
C LYS A 155 4.87 8.96 11.96
N LEU A 156 4.97 8.62 10.68
CA LEU A 156 4.58 7.32 10.14
C LEU A 156 5.69 6.80 9.24
N ASP A 157 5.90 5.50 9.27
CA ASP A 157 6.79 4.86 8.32
C ASP A 157 6.22 4.94 6.90
N THR A 158 7.09 4.98 5.89
CA THR A 158 6.69 4.91 4.49
C THR A 158 6.83 3.49 3.95
N HIS A 159 6.12 3.20 2.86
CA HIS A 159 6.44 2.04 2.05
C HIS A 159 7.78 2.22 1.37
N ASP A 160 8.44 1.10 1.07
CA ASP A 160 9.70 1.14 0.33
C ASP A 160 9.47 1.70 -1.06
N TYR A 161 10.40 2.57 -1.46
CA TYR A 161 10.40 3.18 -2.77
C TYR A 161 10.42 2.10 -3.84
N ILE A 162 9.50 2.18 -4.80
CA ILE A 162 9.13 1.04 -5.65
C ILE A 162 10.32 0.47 -6.46
N VAL A 163 11.25 1.35 -6.88
CA VAL A 163 12.45 0.97 -7.65
C VAL A 163 13.57 0.39 -6.77
N ASN A 164 13.45 0.50 -5.45
CA ASN A 164 14.44 0.00 -4.48
C ASN A 164 14.02 -1.31 -3.82
N ARG A 165 12.84 -1.85 -4.16
CA ARG A 165 12.36 -3.12 -3.62
C ARG A 165 13.29 -4.25 -4.04
N LYS A 166 13.65 -5.11 -3.08
CA LYS A 166 14.56 -6.24 -3.30
C LYS A 166 13.82 -7.52 -2.96
N GLY A 167 14.10 -8.59 -3.70
CA GLY A 167 13.63 -9.93 -3.40
C GLY A 167 14.72 -10.95 -3.68
N ILE A 168 14.62 -12.12 -3.06
CA ILE A 168 15.50 -13.26 -3.29
C ILE A 168 14.73 -14.27 -4.14
N ILE A 169 15.31 -14.68 -5.25
CA ILE A 169 14.79 -15.81 -6.04
C ILE A 169 15.66 -17.04 -5.77
N VAL A 170 15.07 -18.09 -5.22
CA VAL A 170 15.77 -19.35 -4.92
C VAL A 170 14.81 -20.53 -5.06
N SER A 171 15.24 -21.59 -5.74
CA SER A 171 14.47 -22.84 -5.91
C SER A 171 13.03 -22.67 -6.43
N GLY A 172 12.76 -21.57 -7.13
CA GLY A 172 11.42 -21.23 -7.66
C GLY A 172 10.59 -20.31 -6.75
N MET A 173 11.06 -19.98 -5.55
CA MET A 173 10.41 -19.02 -4.64
C MET A 173 10.92 -17.61 -4.89
N LEU A 174 10.02 -16.62 -4.85
CA LEU A 174 10.35 -15.20 -4.70
C LEU A 174 10.04 -14.77 -3.27
N ILE A 175 11.08 -14.43 -2.52
CA ILE A 175 11.04 -14.11 -1.10
C ILE A 175 11.35 -12.63 -0.90
N SER A 176 10.49 -11.92 -0.18
CA SER A 176 10.77 -10.55 0.25
C SER A 176 10.09 -10.28 1.59
N ASP A 177 10.40 -9.16 2.23
CA ASP A 177 9.54 -8.62 3.27
C ASP A 177 8.16 -8.24 2.70
N TYR A 178 7.19 -8.22 3.59
CA TYR A 178 5.85 -7.73 3.32
C TYR A 178 5.35 -6.97 4.55
N TRP A 179 4.48 -5.98 4.35
CA TRP A 179 3.87 -5.22 5.44
C TRP A 179 2.35 -5.33 5.39
N TYR A 180 1.75 -5.75 6.50
CA TYR A 180 0.31 -5.65 6.76
C TYR A 180 0.02 -4.59 7.81
N ARG A 181 -1.18 -4.00 7.72
CA ARG A 181 -1.65 -2.96 8.65
C ARG A 181 -1.66 -3.43 10.11
N ASP A 182 -2.04 -4.68 10.32
CA ASP A 182 -2.26 -5.39 11.56
C ASP A 182 -1.13 -6.38 11.88
N MET A 183 0.01 -6.31 11.16
CA MET A 183 1.12 -7.23 11.36
C MET A 183 1.67 -7.21 12.79
N SER A 184 1.56 -6.09 13.51
CA SER A 184 2.00 -5.97 14.92
C SER A 184 1.20 -6.82 15.89
N VAL A 185 -0.01 -7.27 15.51
CA VAL A 185 -0.86 -8.14 16.34
C VAL A 185 -0.89 -9.59 15.86
N LEU A 186 -0.46 -9.87 14.62
CA LEU A 186 -0.47 -11.22 14.05
C LEU A 186 0.78 -12.05 14.35
N ASP A 187 1.86 -11.42 14.83
CA ASP A 187 3.17 -12.08 15.11
C ASP A 187 3.68 -12.96 13.96
N THR A 188 3.46 -12.52 12.71
CA THR A 188 3.86 -13.27 11.52
C THR A 188 5.37 -13.19 11.27
N PRO A 189 5.98 -14.24 10.70
CA PRO A 189 7.37 -14.15 10.26
C PRO A 189 7.55 -13.03 9.23
N LYS A 190 8.77 -12.51 9.16
CA LYS A 190 9.06 -11.30 8.38
C LYS A 190 8.99 -11.50 6.86
N PHE A 191 9.38 -12.68 6.39
CA PHE A 191 9.55 -12.95 4.97
C PHE A 191 8.35 -13.71 4.42
N TYR A 192 7.83 -13.22 3.31
CA TYR A 192 6.63 -13.69 2.64
C TYR A 192 7.00 -14.28 1.29
N MET A 193 6.36 -15.39 0.91
CA MET A 193 6.46 -16.00 -0.41
C MET A 193 5.54 -15.24 -1.36
N HIS A 194 6.11 -14.29 -2.09
CA HIS A 194 5.37 -13.46 -3.05
C HIS A 194 4.98 -14.21 -4.31
N PHE A 195 5.75 -15.24 -4.66
CA PHE A 195 5.50 -16.08 -5.83
C PHE A 195 6.22 -17.41 -5.68
N VAL A 196 5.59 -18.48 -6.13
CA VAL A 196 6.21 -19.78 -6.33
C VAL A 196 6.01 -20.18 -7.79
N LYS A 197 7.11 -20.49 -8.47
CA LYS A 197 7.09 -20.87 -9.88
C LYS A 197 6.46 -22.27 -10.03
N PRO A 198 5.43 -22.43 -10.88
CA PRO A 198 4.89 -23.75 -11.19
C PRO A 198 5.94 -24.70 -11.77
N GLY A 199 5.90 -25.95 -11.36
CA GLY A 199 6.86 -27.01 -11.70
C GLY A 199 8.23 -26.85 -11.05
N SER A 200 8.40 -25.93 -10.09
CA SER A 200 9.66 -25.76 -9.36
C SER A 200 9.81 -26.77 -8.22
N LEU A 201 11.04 -26.88 -7.71
CA LEU A 201 11.31 -27.68 -6.50
C LEU A 201 10.45 -27.21 -5.32
N ALA A 202 10.26 -25.91 -5.16
CA ALA A 202 9.47 -25.35 -4.07
C ALA A 202 7.98 -25.77 -4.15
N GLU A 203 7.37 -25.72 -5.34
CA GLU A 203 5.99 -26.21 -5.51
C GLU A 203 5.90 -27.72 -5.24
N GLY A 204 6.89 -28.50 -5.68
CA GLY A 204 6.97 -29.94 -5.37
C GLY A 204 7.10 -30.25 -3.87
N LEU A 205 7.55 -29.28 -3.07
CA LEU A 205 7.58 -29.33 -1.60
C LEU A 205 6.32 -28.73 -0.95
N LEU A 206 5.29 -28.45 -1.75
CA LEU A 206 4.00 -27.86 -1.33
C LEU A 206 4.12 -26.47 -0.71
N ILE A 207 5.16 -25.72 -1.09
CA ILE A 207 5.29 -24.31 -0.70
C ILE A 207 4.45 -23.49 -1.65
N ALA A 208 3.61 -22.62 -1.10
CA ALA A 208 2.69 -21.79 -1.86
C ALA A 208 3.08 -20.30 -1.81
N SER A 209 2.58 -19.55 -2.80
CA SER A 209 2.49 -18.09 -2.66
C SER A 209 1.48 -17.79 -1.56
N GLY A 210 1.86 -16.98 -0.57
CA GLY A 210 1.06 -16.83 0.65
C GLY A 210 1.82 -17.22 1.90
N ASP A 211 2.69 -18.22 1.79
CA ASP A 211 3.40 -18.75 2.94
C ASP A 211 4.42 -17.73 3.50
N TYR A 212 4.68 -17.82 4.79
CA TYR A 212 5.76 -17.11 5.45
C TYR A 212 6.95 -18.03 5.67
N LEU A 213 8.16 -17.53 5.42
CA LEU A 213 9.39 -18.22 5.77
C LEU A 213 9.73 -17.97 7.24
N GLU A 214 9.64 -19.03 8.04
CA GLU A 214 9.94 -19.00 9.47
C GLU A 214 11.42 -19.31 9.73
N LEU A 215 11.93 -20.43 9.20
CA LEU A 215 13.29 -20.91 9.44
C LEU A 215 13.98 -21.41 8.17
N VAL A 216 15.29 -21.20 8.07
CA VAL A 216 16.20 -21.89 7.13
C VAL A 216 17.29 -22.57 7.96
N ASP A 217 17.42 -23.90 7.83
CA ASP A 217 18.29 -24.76 8.63
C ASP A 217 18.16 -24.50 10.14
N GLY A 218 16.92 -24.30 10.60
CA GLY A 218 16.61 -24.01 12.00
C GLY A 218 16.94 -22.58 12.45
N LYS A 219 17.35 -21.69 11.55
CA LYS A 219 17.69 -20.28 11.86
C LYS A 219 16.61 -19.33 11.33
N SER A 220 16.24 -18.34 12.13
CA SER A 220 15.42 -17.21 11.68
C SER A 220 16.31 -16.05 11.22
N PHE A 221 15.82 -15.25 10.28
CA PHE A 221 16.55 -14.14 9.69
C PHE A 221 15.79 -12.83 9.91
N LYS A 222 16.51 -11.75 10.26
CA LYS A 222 15.91 -10.43 10.54
C LYS A 222 15.92 -9.48 9.34
N THR A 223 16.81 -9.69 8.38
CA THR A 223 16.98 -8.83 7.20
C THR A 223 17.12 -9.65 5.94
N LEU A 224 16.59 -9.14 4.82
CA LEU A 224 16.65 -9.82 3.54
C LEU A 224 18.11 -10.06 3.12
N GLU A 225 19.01 -9.13 3.45
CA GLU A 225 20.45 -9.27 3.21
C GLU A 225 21.06 -10.44 3.97
N SER A 226 20.74 -10.62 5.26
CA SER A 226 21.26 -11.75 6.04
C SER A 226 20.79 -13.10 5.50
N LEU A 227 19.53 -13.18 5.05
CA LEU A 227 18.98 -14.37 4.39
C LEU A 227 19.67 -14.61 3.05
N TYR A 228 19.85 -13.57 2.24
CA TYR A 228 20.52 -13.66 0.95
C TYR A 228 21.96 -14.17 1.07
N LEU A 229 22.75 -13.59 1.98
CA LEU A 229 24.14 -14.00 2.20
C LEU A 229 24.21 -15.47 2.62
N TYR A 230 23.33 -15.90 3.53
CA TYR A 230 23.25 -17.29 3.94
C TYR A 230 22.97 -18.24 2.77
N LEU A 231 21.92 -17.95 1.99
CA LEU A 231 21.53 -18.76 0.84
C LEU A 231 22.63 -18.78 -0.24
N LYS A 232 23.35 -17.67 -0.42
CA LYS A 232 24.47 -17.56 -1.36
C LYS A 232 25.65 -18.44 -0.93
N GLU A 233 25.99 -18.47 0.35
CA GLU A 233 27.04 -19.35 0.91
C GLU A 233 26.69 -20.84 0.80
N HIS A 234 25.39 -21.15 0.70
CA HIS A 234 24.85 -22.50 0.57
C HIS A 234 24.36 -22.81 -0.85
N ALA A 235 24.79 -22.03 -1.85
CA ALA A 235 24.42 -22.26 -3.24
C ALA A 235 24.81 -23.68 -3.70
N GLY A 236 23.85 -24.40 -4.29
CA GLY A 236 24.03 -25.78 -4.75
C GLY A 236 23.99 -26.84 -3.64
N LYS A 237 23.73 -26.45 -2.39
CA LYS A 237 23.54 -27.38 -1.27
C LYS A 237 22.05 -27.54 -0.94
N GLU A 238 21.72 -28.66 -0.34
CA GLU A 238 20.40 -28.87 0.25
C GLU A 238 20.27 -28.02 1.52
N ILE A 239 19.12 -27.35 1.66
CA ILE A 239 18.75 -26.56 2.85
C ILE A 239 17.38 -27.03 3.32
N LYS A 240 17.14 -26.99 4.63
CA LYS A 240 15.83 -27.26 5.22
C LYS A 240 15.12 -25.94 5.44
N ILE A 241 13.86 -25.86 5.03
CA ILE A 241 13.03 -24.67 5.26
C ILE A 241 11.79 -25.04 6.05
N LYS A 242 11.37 -24.13 6.92
CA LYS A 242 10.09 -24.21 7.64
C LYS A 242 9.26 -23.00 7.22
N THR A 243 8.07 -23.27 6.70
CA THR A 243 7.08 -22.26 6.34
C THR A 243 5.85 -22.37 7.23
N VAL A 244 5.09 -21.28 7.32
CA VAL A 244 3.77 -21.22 7.98
C VAL A 244 2.79 -20.49 7.06
N ASP A 245 1.52 -20.87 7.13
CA ASP A 245 0.39 -20.31 6.37
C ASP A 245 -0.21 -19.05 7.03
#